data_AF-A0A1G6YCF3-F1
#
_entry.id   AF-A0A1G6YCF3-F1
#
_cell.length_a   1.000
_cell.length_b   1.000
_cell.length_c   1.000
_cell.angle_alpha   90.00
_cell.angle_beta   90.00
_cell.angle_gamma   90.00
#
_symmetry.space_group_name_H-M   'P 1'
#
loop_
_entity.id
_entity.type
_entity.pdbx_description
1 polymer ?
#
loop_
_entity_poly.entity_id
_entity_poly.type
_entity_poly.pdbx_seq_one_letter_code
_entity_poly.pdbx_strand_id
1 'polypeptide(L)' 'QALDEWYGQEKKDYEAFAAKYPLNGELARQETNIKAMLDWADKEQIVQTPTIFINGYELPTAYAVEDLKYVLN' A
#
# COMPACT_ATOMS: atom_id res chain seq x y z
N GLN A 1 -1.39 -18.70 0.32
CA GLN A 1 -0.30 -19.47 -0.31
C GLN A 1 0.84 -18.58 -0.84
N ALA A 2 0.61 -17.69 -1.83
CA ALA A 2 1.68 -16.82 -2.35
C ALA A 2 2.18 -15.80 -1.30
N LEU A 3 1.28 -15.14 -0.57
CA LEU A 3 1.65 -14.22 0.50
C LEU A 3 2.36 -14.93 1.66
N ASP A 4 1.86 -16.08 2.10
CA ASP A 4 2.49 -16.87 3.17
C ASP A 4 3.94 -17.23 2.81
N GLU A 5 4.18 -17.62 1.55
CA GLU A 5 5.52 -17.90 1.07
C GLU A 5 6.38 -16.63 1.02
N TRP A 6 5.88 -15.54 0.42
CA TRP A 6 6.62 -14.28 0.39
C TRP A 6 7.02 -13.82 1.77
N TYR A 7 6.11 -13.80 2.75
CA TYR A 7 6.38 -13.34 4.11
C TYR A 7 7.20 -14.34 4.93
N GLY A 8 7.09 -15.64 4.64
CA GLY A 8 7.86 -16.71 5.29
C GLY A 8 9.30 -16.88 4.81
N GLN A 9 9.67 -16.33 3.65
CA GLN A 9 11.05 -16.38 3.14
C GLN A 9 12.02 -15.57 4.02
N GLU A 10 13.16 -16.17 4.36
CA GLU A 10 14.27 -15.50 5.05
C GLU A 10 14.90 -14.40 4.16
N LYS A 11 15.12 -14.72 2.88
CA LYS A 11 15.59 -13.77 1.86
C LYS A 11 14.47 -13.45 0.88
N LYS A 12 14.15 -12.17 0.74
CA LYS A 12 13.13 -11.65 -0.20
C LYS A 12 13.68 -11.57 -1.62
N ASP A 13 13.77 -12.73 -2.29
CA ASP A 13 14.17 -12.79 -3.69
C ASP A 13 12.96 -12.58 -4.60
N TYR A 14 12.79 -11.34 -5.08
CA TYR A 14 11.64 -10.96 -5.89
C TYR A 14 11.60 -11.70 -7.23
N GLU A 15 12.74 -11.90 -7.89
CA GLU A 15 12.79 -12.55 -9.21
C GLU A 15 12.34 -14.01 -9.11
N ALA A 16 12.86 -14.74 -8.12
CA ALA A 16 12.46 -16.11 -7.86
C ALA A 16 10.97 -16.23 -7.49
N PHE A 17 10.46 -15.29 -6.68
CA PHE A 17 9.05 -15.25 -6.30
C PHE A 17 8.13 -14.96 -7.50
N ALA A 18 8.45 -13.95 -8.30
CA ALA A 18 7.66 -13.54 -9.46
C ALA A 18 7.61 -14.64 -10.55
N ALA A 19 8.71 -15.39 -10.74
CA ALA A 19 8.73 -16.52 -11.65
C ALA A 19 7.77 -17.65 -11.22
N LYS A 20 7.59 -17.85 -9.91
CA LYS A 20 6.69 -18.87 -9.34
C LYS A 20 5.22 -18.45 -9.37
N TYR A 21 4.94 -17.15 -9.30
CA TYR A 21 3.59 -16.58 -9.29
C TYR A 21 3.40 -15.56 -10.43
N PRO A 22 3.35 -16.00 -11.70
CA PRO A 22 3.22 -15.11 -12.84
C PRO A 22 1.85 -14.42 -12.86
N LEU A 23 1.84 -13.11 -13.16
CA LEU A 23 0.64 -12.27 -13.14
C LEU A 23 0.06 -11.97 -14.53
N ASN A 24 0.42 -12.74 -15.56
CA ASN A 24 -0.15 -12.68 -16.91
C ASN A 24 -0.27 -11.27 -17.53
N GLY A 25 0.71 -10.39 -17.26
CA GLY A 25 0.75 -9.03 -17.79
C GLY A 25 -0.01 -7.97 -16.98
N GLU A 26 -0.69 -8.33 -15.89
CA GLU A 26 -1.41 -7.37 -15.02
C GLU A 26 -0.47 -6.34 -14.39
N LEU A 27 0.81 -6.68 -14.17
CA LEU A 27 1.80 -5.75 -13.62
C LEU A 27 1.98 -4.51 -14.51
N ALA A 28 1.96 -4.67 -15.84
CA ALA A 28 2.14 -3.56 -16.77
C ALA A 28 0.99 -2.53 -16.68
N ARG A 29 -0.17 -2.93 -16.17
CA ARG A 29 -1.33 -2.04 -16.00
C ARG A 29 -1.23 -1.18 -14.74
N GLN A 30 -0.28 -1.49 -13.84
CA GLN A 30 -0.15 -0.81 -12.55
C GLN A 30 0.72 0.44 -12.60
N GLU A 31 1.51 0.68 -13.65
CA GLU A 31 2.36 1.87 -13.77
C GLU A 31 1.54 3.17 -13.63
N THR A 32 0.38 3.23 -14.29
CA THR A 32 -0.54 4.37 -14.19
C THR A 32 -1.07 4.55 -12.77
N ASN A 33 -1.38 3.46 -12.06
CA ASN A 33 -1.87 3.51 -10.69
C ASN A 33 -0.78 3.99 -9.72
N ILE A 34 0.45 3.50 -9.87
CA ILE A 34 1.60 3.93 -9.06
C ILE A 34 1.85 5.42 -9.27
N LYS A 35 1.81 5.88 -10.52
CA LYS A 35 1.95 7.31 -10.83
C LYS A 35 0.83 8.14 -10.21
N ALA A 36 -0.42 7.70 -10.34
CA ALA A 36 -1.56 8.39 -9.75
C ALA A 36 -1.46 8.46 -8.21
N MET A 37 -0.97 7.41 -7.54
CA MET A 37 -0.73 7.41 -6.10
C MET A 37 0.38 8.39 -5.69
N LEU A 38 1.48 8.45 -6.45
CA LEU A 38 2.57 9.40 -6.21
C LEU A 38 2.08 10.84 -6.39
N ASP A 39 1.42 11.13 -7.51
CA ASP A 39 0.89 12.46 -7.82
C ASP A 39 -0.13 12.91 -6.73
N TRP A 40 -0.91 11.98 -6.19
CA TRP A 40 -1.82 12.24 -5.07
C TRP A 40 -1.07 12.51 -3.76
N ALA A 41 -0.07 11.70 -3.42
CA ALA A 41 0.73 11.89 -2.21
C ALA A 41 1.47 13.24 -2.22
N ASP A 42 2.03 13.64 -3.36
CA ASP A 42 2.70 14.94 -3.53
C ASP A 42 1.70 16.10 -3.38
N LYS A 43 0.51 15.97 -3.99
CA LYS A 43 -0.54 16.99 -3.94
C LYS A 43 -1.07 17.21 -2.51
N GLU A 44 -1.31 16.13 -1.77
CA GLU A 44 -1.83 16.19 -0.40
C GLU A 44 -0.71 16.33 0.65
N GLN A 45 0.56 16.48 0.20
CA GLN A 45 1.73 16.67 1.05
C GLN A 45 1.94 15.55 2.09
N ILE A 46 1.70 14.30 1.68
CA ILE A 46 1.87 13.11 2.53
C ILE A 46 3.37 12.86 2.76
N VAL A 47 3.84 13.10 3.98
CA VAL A 47 5.27 12.98 4.35
C VAL A 47 5.58 11.78 5.26
N GLN A 48 4.56 11.06 5.72
CA GLN A 48 4.72 9.94 6.65
C GLN A 48 3.73 8.81 6.34
N THR A 49 3.99 7.63 6.90
CA THR A 49 3.10 6.47 6.79
C THR A 49 2.86 5.86 8.17
N PRO A 50 1.61 5.46 8.50
CA PRO A 50 0.39 5.68 7.72
C PRO A 50 -0.07 7.14 7.77
N THR A 51 -0.69 7.61 6.68
CA THR A 51 -1.52 8.82 6.63
C THR A 51 -2.91 8.40 6.18
N ILE A 52 -3.93 8.79 6.93
CA ILE A 52 -5.32 8.34 6.72
C ILE A 52 -6.19 9.56 6.45
N PHE A 53 -7.00 9.50 5.40
CA PHE A 53 -8.01 10.52 5.11
C PHE A 53 -9.42 9.93 5.32
N ILE A 54 -10.28 10.65 6.04
CA ILE A 54 -11.71 10.31 6.21
C ILE A 54 -12.52 11.48 5.68
N ASN A 55 -13.40 11.23 4.70
CA ASN A 55 -14.21 12.25 4.04
C ASN A 55 -13.41 13.46 3.51
N GLY A 56 -12.17 13.22 3.07
CA GLY A 56 -11.27 14.25 2.55
C GLY A 56 -10.45 15.01 3.59
N TYR A 57 -10.56 14.67 4.88
CA TYR A 57 -9.78 15.28 5.95
C TYR A 57 -8.71 14.32 6.46
N GLU A 58 -7.46 14.79 6.57
CA GLU A 58 -6.36 14.04 7.17
C GLU A 58 -6.62 13.83 8.66
N LEU A 59 -6.49 12.57 9.10
CA LEU A 59 -6.58 12.20 10.49
C LEU A 59 -5.26 12.55 11.20
N PRO A 60 -5.29 13.16 12.41
CA PRO A 60 -4.08 13.48 13.13
C PRO A 60 -3.20 12.24 13.38
N THR A 61 -1.89 12.43 13.37
CA THR A 61 -0.89 11.35 13.54
C THR A 61 -0.97 10.61 14.87
N ALA A 62 -1.68 11.17 15.85
CA ALA A 62 -1.94 10.54 17.13
C ALA A 62 -2.89 9.33 17.02
N TYR A 63 -3.62 9.21 15.91
CA TYR A 63 -4.55 8.12 15.67
C TYR A 63 -3.90 7.03 14.83
N ALA A 64 -3.99 5.80 15.31
CA ALA A 64 -3.61 4.61 14.58
C ALA A 64 -4.83 3.96 13.91
N VAL A 65 -4.60 2.91 13.11
CA VAL A 65 -5.67 2.20 12.41
C VAL A 65 -6.68 1.57 13.40
N GLU A 66 -6.22 1.21 14.59
CA GLU A 66 -7.02 0.64 15.68
C GLU A 66 -8.02 1.66 16.26
N ASP A 67 -7.72 2.96 16.13
CA ASP A 67 -8.55 4.05 16.64
C ASP A 67 -9.69 4.41 15.69
N LEU A 68 -9.71 3.85 14.47
CA LEU A 68 -10.75 4.10 13.48
C LEU A 68 -12.16 3.80 14.03
N LYS A 69 -12.29 2.86 14.95
CA LYS A 69 -13.56 2.52 15.62
C LYS A 69 -14.18 3.67 16.44
N TYR A 70 -13.41 4.71 16.76
CA TYR A 70 -13.89 5.89 17.50
C TYR A 70 -14.25 7.07 16.59
N VAL A 71 -13.78 7.05 15.34
CA VAL A 71 -14.02 8.11 14.33
C VAL A 71 -14.98 7.68 13.23
N LEU A 72 -15.19 6.37 13.04
CA LEU A 72 -16.16 5.80 12.12
C LEU A 72 -17.35 5.27 12.94
N ASN A 73 -18.49 5.97 12.87
CA ASN A 73 -19.77 5.52 13.41
C ASN A 73 -20.54 4.72 12.35
#